data_AF-A0A8J1KNY5-F1
#
_entry.id   AF-A0A8J1KNY5-F1
#
_cell.length_a   1.000
_cell.length_b   1.000
_cell.length_c   1.000
_cell.angle_alpha   90.00
_cell.angle_beta   90.00
_cell.angle_gamma   90.00
#
_symmetry.space_group_name_H-M   'P 1'
#
loop_
_entity.id
_entity.type
_entity.pdbx_description
1 polymer ?
#
loop_
_entity_poly.entity_id
_entity_poly.type
_entity_poly.pdbx_seq_one_letter_code
_entity_poly.pdbx_strand_id
1 'polypeptide(L)'
;MVLCKFHSVFLSQKGQVYTCGHGQGGRLGHGDELTCLVPRLVEGLRGHPCTQVAGAKDHTVVLTEDGYVYTFGLNTFHQLGIQPPPPNFKCSKADSGQNHEGKDCVRGRCWKVSHSSVD
;
A
#
# COMPACT_ATOMS: atom_id res chain seq x y z
N MET A 1 12.42 9.88 2.23
CA MET A 1 12.20 9.01 3.41
C MET A 1 11.16 9.66 4.30
N VAL A 2 10.27 8.88 4.89
CA VAL A 2 9.28 9.33 5.88
C VAL A 2 9.52 8.57 7.18
N LEU A 3 9.69 9.28 8.28
CA LEU A 3 9.81 8.71 9.61
C LEU A 3 8.44 8.83 10.31
N CYS A 4 7.87 7.69 10.65
CA CYS A 4 6.61 7.61 11.38
C CYS A 4 6.85 7.19 12.83
N LYS A 5 5.80 7.21 13.67
CA LYS A 5 5.91 6.82 15.09
C LYS A 5 6.49 5.41 15.29
N PHE A 6 6.18 4.47 14.40
CA PHE A 6 6.49 3.05 14.58
C PHE A 6 7.19 2.39 13.38
N HIS A 7 7.26 3.08 12.24
CA HIS A 7 7.87 2.54 11.04
C HIS A 7 8.53 3.64 10.23
N SER A 8 9.42 3.26 9.31
CA SER A 8 10.06 4.15 8.36
C SER A 8 9.76 3.68 6.95
N VAL A 9 9.56 4.64 6.04
CA VAL A 9 9.28 4.40 4.63
C VAL A 9 10.36 5.07 3.80
N PHE A 10 11.00 4.31 2.91
CA PHE A 10 12.08 4.77 2.06
C PHE A 10 11.62 4.67 0.61
N LEU A 11 11.78 5.77 -0.12
CA LEU A 11 11.59 5.80 -1.57
C LEU A 11 12.96 5.99 -2.20
N SER A 12 13.36 5.03 -3.04
CA SER A 12 14.61 5.08 -3.79
C SER A 12 14.46 5.88 -5.08
N GLN A 13 15.59 6.30 -5.66
CA GLN A 13 15.60 6.97 -6.98
C GLN A 13 15.08 6.10 -8.13
N LYS A 14 15.03 4.77 -7.96
CA LYS A 14 14.47 3.83 -8.93
C LYS A 14 12.96 3.62 -8.76
N GLY A 15 12.28 4.46 -7.96
CA GLY A 15 10.85 4.34 -7.68
C GLY A 15 10.48 3.13 -6.82
N GLN A 16 11.44 2.48 -6.14
CA GLN A 16 11.16 1.34 -5.26
C GLN A 16 10.91 1.81 -3.83
N VAL A 17 9.92 1.19 -3.17
CA VAL A 17 9.55 1.47 -1.77
C VAL A 17 10.05 0.37 -0.84
N TYR A 18 10.72 0.79 0.23
CA TYR A 18 11.18 -0.09 1.30
C TYR A 18 10.56 0.35 2.63
N THR A 19 10.29 -0.60 3.52
CA THR A 19 9.74 -0.31 4.85
C THR A 19 10.47 -1.13 5.92
N CYS A 20 10.59 -0.54 7.11
CA CYS A 20 11.05 -1.22 8.32
C CYS A 20 10.41 -0.60 9.57
N GLY A 21 10.53 -1.29 10.70
CA GLY A 21 9.95 -0.94 11.99
C GLY A 21 8.95 -1.99 12.46
N HIS A 22 7.99 -1.56 13.27
CA HIS A 22 6.99 -2.41 13.89
C HIS A 22 5.91 -2.85 12.89
N GLY A 23 5.65 -4.16 12.80
CA GLY A 23 4.76 -4.73 11.77
C GLY A 23 3.26 -4.70 12.06
N GLN A 24 2.87 -4.52 13.34
CA GLN A 24 1.47 -4.70 13.78
C GLN A 24 0.47 -3.90 12.94
N GLY A 25 -0.62 -4.56 12.55
CA GLY A 25 -1.66 -3.99 11.67
C GLY A 25 -1.24 -3.87 10.21
N GLY A 26 -0.15 -4.53 9.79
CA GLY A 26 0.27 -4.61 8.38
C GLY A 26 0.87 -3.32 7.81
N ARG A 27 1.32 -2.40 8.67
CA ARG A 27 1.82 -1.05 8.26
C ARG A 27 3.09 -1.07 7.42
N LEU A 28 3.77 -2.21 7.35
CA LEU A 28 4.97 -2.36 6.53
C LEU A 28 4.64 -2.79 5.09
N GLY A 29 3.44 -3.31 4.83
CA GLY A 29 3.05 -3.74 3.49
C GLY A 29 3.74 -5.02 3.02
N HIS A 30 4.23 -5.88 3.93
CA HIS A 30 4.93 -7.13 3.57
C HIS A 30 4.01 -8.35 3.42
N GLY A 31 2.70 -8.17 3.56
CA GLY A 31 1.71 -9.26 3.57
C GLY A 31 1.58 -9.97 4.93
N ASP A 32 2.32 -9.52 5.93
CA ASP A 32 2.32 -10.02 7.31
C ASP A 32 2.31 -8.85 8.32
N GLU A 33 2.30 -9.18 9.62
CA GLU A 33 2.40 -8.20 10.72
C GLU A 33 3.75 -8.26 11.45
N LEU A 34 4.77 -8.83 10.83
CA LEU A 34 6.08 -9.05 11.45
C LEU A 34 6.88 -7.75 11.52
N THR A 35 7.56 -7.54 12.65
CA THR A 35 8.54 -6.45 12.79
C THR A 35 9.73 -6.70 11.87
N CYS A 36 10.16 -5.67 11.15
CA CYS A 36 11.28 -5.74 10.23
C CYS A 36 12.35 -4.73 10.66
N LEU A 37 13.53 -5.18 11.06
CA LEU A 37 14.55 -4.30 11.65
C LEU A 37 15.42 -3.58 10.61
N VAL A 38 15.40 -4.06 9.36
CA VAL A 38 16.15 -3.49 8.24
C VAL A 38 15.19 -3.16 7.10
N PRO A 39 15.42 -2.11 6.30
CA PRO A 39 14.56 -1.79 5.17
C PRO A 39 14.39 -3.00 4.23
N ARG A 40 13.16 -3.48 4.09
CA ARG A 40 12.78 -4.56 3.19
C ARG A 40 11.92 -4.01 2.06
N LEU A 41 12.14 -4.49 0.85
CA LEU A 41 11.35 -4.11 -0.32
C LEU A 41 9.88 -4.50 -0.12
N VAL A 42 8.97 -3.58 -0.43
CA VAL A 42 7.53 -3.86 -0.47
C VAL A 42 7.22 -4.54 -1.81
N GLU A 43 7.22 -5.87 -1.84
CA GLU A 43 7.10 -6.65 -3.09
C GLU A 43 5.79 -6.39 -3.85
N GLY A 44 4.71 -6.03 -3.15
CA GLY A 44 3.43 -5.66 -3.78
C GLY A 44 3.50 -4.40 -4.65
N LEU A 45 4.56 -3.58 -4.52
CA LEU A 45 4.81 -2.39 -5.34
C LEU A 45 5.86 -2.64 -6.44
N ARG A 46 6.38 -3.87 -6.56
CA ARG A 46 7.39 -4.19 -7.57
C ARG A 46 6.79 -4.10 -8.98
N GLY A 47 7.34 -3.20 -9.78
CA GLY A 47 6.85 -2.92 -11.14
C GLY A 47 5.92 -1.71 -11.22
N HIS A 48 5.69 -1.03 -10.10
CA HIS A 48 4.95 0.23 -10.03
C HIS A 48 5.90 1.35 -9.61
N PRO A 49 6.48 2.12 -10.55
CA PRO A 49 7.38 3.23 -10.22
C PRO A 49 6.69 4.22 -9.28
N CYS A 50 7.25 4.42 -8.09
CA CYS A 50 6.67 5.29 -7.06
C CYS A 50 7.32 6.67 -7.08
N THR A 51 6.51 7.73 -6.95
CA THR A 51 6.97 9.13 -6.95
C THR A 51 6.90 9.78 -5.58
N GLN A 52 5.93 9.38 -4.75
CA GLN A 52 5.73 9.96 -3.43
C GLN A 52 5.32 8.90 -2.41
N VAL A 53 5.72 9.14 -1.16
CA VAL A 53 5.36 8.32 -0.01
C VAL A 53 4.93 9.24 1.14
N ALA A 54 3.91 8.82 1.87
CA ALA A 54 3.45 9.45 3.10
C ALA A 54 3.13 8.37 4.13
N GLY A 55 3.14 8.73 5.40
CA GLY A 55 2.83 7.80 6.47
C GLY A 55 2.39 8.51 7.73
N ALA A 56 1.58 7.81 8.52
CA ALA A 56 1.16 8.24 9.84
C ALA A 56 1.52 7.17 10.87
N LYS A 57 0.89 7.23 12.06
CA LYS A 57 1.16 6.27 13.15
C LYS A 57 1.08 4.81 12.69
N ASP A 58 -0.02 4.44 12.01
CA ASP A 58 -0.39 3.04 11.76
C ASP A 58 -0.66 2.72 10.28
N HIS A 59 -0.44 3.65 9.34
CA HIS A 59 -0.66 3.42 7.91
C HIS A 59 0.35 4.17 7.03
N THR A 60 0.47 3.69 5.80
CA THR A 60 1.34 4.22 4.74
C THR A 60 0.52 4.44 3.47
N VAL A 61 0.88 5.48 2.73
CA VAL A 61 0.29 5.84 1.44
C VAL A 61 1.43 6.02 0.42
N VAL A 62 1.24 5.51 -0.79
CA VAL A 62 2.22 5.56 -1.87
C VAL A 62 1.54 6.01 -3.16
N LEU A 63 2.13 6.97 -3.86
CA LEU A 63 1.71 7.44 -5.18
C LEU A 63 2.68 6.92 -6.25
N THR A 64 2.14 6.37 -7.34
CA THR A 64 2.92 5.94 -8.50
C THR A 64 3.00 7.00 -9.59
N GLU A 65 3.94 6.83 -10.52
CA GLU A 65 4.09 7.65 -11.73
C GLU A 65 2.81 7.62 -12.58
N ASP A 66 2.14 6.47 -12.66
CA ASP A 66 0.90 6.27 -13.42
C ASP A 66 -0.36 6.87 -12.72
N GLY A 67 -0.16 7.56 -11.59
CA GLY A 67 -1.21 8.19 -10.81
C GLY A 67 -2.02 7.24 -9.93
N TYR A 68 -1.52 6.03 -9.63
CA TYR A 68 -2.17 5.12 -8.71
C TYR A 68 -1.75 5.37 -7.27
N VAL A 69 -2.71 5.27 -6.35
CA VAL A 69 -2.49 5.38 -4.91
C VAL A 69 -2.69 4.03 -4.25
N TYR A 70 -1.67 3.59 -3.54
CA TYR A 70 -1.67 2.38 -2.73
C TYR A 70 -1.64 2.75 -1.25
N THR A 71 -2.44 2.07 -0.45
CA THR A 71 -2.50 2.28 1.00
C THR A 71 -2.35 0.95 1.73
N PHE A 72 -1.61 0.91 2.84
CA PHE A 72 -1.49 -0.28 3.69
C PHE A 72 -1.30 0.08 5.16
N GLY A 73 -1.74 -0.81 6.04
CA GLY A 73 -1.70 -0.62 7.49
C GLY A 73 -3.06 -0.78 8.15
N LEU A 74 -3.19 -0.19 9.34
CA LEU A 74 -4.42 -0.26 10.12
C LEU A 74 -5.52 0.55 9.43
N ASN A 75 -6.76 0.05 9.49
CA ASN A 75 -7.92 0.68 8.85
C ASN A 75 -9.12 0.88 9.80
N THR A 76 -8.89 0.97 11.11
CA THR A 76 -9.94 1.09 12.13
C THR A 76 -10.87 2.30 11.94
N PHE A 77 -10.36 3.37 11.31
CA PHE A 77 -11.09 4.62 11.04
C PHE A 77 -11.30 4.86 9.54
N HIS A 78 -11.22 3.81 8.71
CA HIS A 78 -11.32 3.92 7.25
C HIS A 78 -10.22 4.78 6.59
N GLN A 79 -9.12 5.02 7.29
CA GLN A 79 -8.01 5.88 6.85
C GLN A 79 -7.28 5.39 5.59
N LEU A 80 -7.46 4.11 5.20
CA LEU A 80 -6.92 3.59 3.94
C LEU A 80 -7.77 3.98 2.72
N GLY A 81 -8.89 4.69 2.92
CA GLY A 81 -9.84 5.04 1.86
C GLY A 81 -10.65 3.84 1.36
N ILE A 82 -10.68 2.74 2.12
CA ILE A 82 -11.45 1.54 1.78
C ILE A 82 -12.46 1.21 2.88
N GLN A 83 -13.69 0.91 2.47
CA GLN A 83 -14.67 0.33 3.37
C GLN A 83 -14.28 -1.11 3.73
N PRO A 84 -14.42 -1.54 5.00
CA PRO A 84 -14.30 -2.93 5.35
C PRO A 84 -15.37 -3.72 4.59
N PRO A 85 -15.05 -4.97 4.16
CA PRO A 85 -16.06 -5.83 3.57
C PRO A 85 -17.23 -6.00 4.55
N PRO A 86 -18.49 -6.06 4.05
CA PRO A 86 -19.62 -6.34 4.91
C PRO A 86 -19.43 -7.65 5.69
N PRO A 87 -20.05 -7.81 6.87
CA PRO A 87 -19.81 -8.96 7.77
C PRO A 87 -20.07 -10.34 7.16
N ASN A 88 -20.75 -10.42 6.01
CA ASN A 88 -21.03 -11.67 5.27
C ASN A 88 -20.35 -11.74 3.89
N PHE A 89 -19.38 -10.87 3.61
CA PHE A 89 -18.65 -10.90 2.34
C PHE A 89 -17.68 -12.09 2.36
N LYS A 90 -18.09 -13.21 1.77
CA LYS A 90 -17.16 -14.28 1.44
C LYS A 90 -16.21 -13.73 0.38
N CYS A 91 -14.91 -13.82 0.65
CA CYS A 91 -13.89 -13.59 -0.37
C CYS A 91 -14.11 -14.65 -1.45
N SER A 92 -14.87 -14.31 -2.49
CA SER A 92 -14.92 -15.10 -3.70
C SER A 92 -13.50 -15.08 -4.23
N LYS A 93 -12.90 -16.25 -4.39
CA LYS A 93 -11.69 -16.39 -5.21
C LYS A 93 -11.89 -15.58 -6.49
N ALA A 94 -10.85 -14.80 -6.81
CA ALA A 94 -10.64 -14.04 -8.04
C ALA A 94 -11.72 -14.24 -9.11
N ASP A 95 -12.44 -13.17 -9.42
CA ASP A 95 -13.31 -13.15 -10.60
C ASP A 95 -12.42 -13.31 -11.84
N SER A 96 -12.45 -14.52 -12.39
CA SER A 96 -11.91 -14.90 -13.68
C SER A 96 -12.69 -14.15 -14.76
N GLY A 97 -12.27 -12.92 -15.10
CA GLY A 97 -13.04 -12.13 -16.05
C GLY A 97 -12.35 -10.99 -16.79
N GLN A 98 -11.23 -10.44 -16.32
CA GLN A 98 -10.47 -9.42 -17.07
C GLN A 98 -8.97 -9.62 -16.87
N ASN A 99 -8.26 -9.94 -17.96
CA ASN A 99 -6.81 -10.07 -18.01
C ASN A 99 -6.13 -8.77 -17.54
N HIS A 100 -5.74 -8.73 -16.28
CA HIS A 100 -4.65 -7.89 -15.82
C HIS A 100 -3.66 -8.82 -15.13
N GLU A 101 -2.55 -9.08 -15.81
CA GLU A 101 -1.51 -10.00 -15.36
C GLU A 101 -1.00 -9.63 -13.96
N GLY A 102 -1.36 -10.47 -12.99
CA GLY A 102 -0.61 -10.72 -11.76
C GLY A 102 -0.63 -9.61 -10.70
N LYS A 103 -1.29 -9.90 -9.57
CA LYS A 103 -0.64 -10.15 -8.26
C LYS A 103 -1.63 -9.86 -7.12
N ASP A 104 -2.27 -10.92 -6.67
CA ASP A 104 -2.88 -10.97 -5.35
C ASP A 104 -1.81 -10.78 -4.26
N CYS A 105 -2.26 -10.17 -3.15
CA CYS A 105 -1.62 -10.06 -1.84
C CYS A 105 -0.66 -8.87 -1.66
N VAL A 106 -1.22 -7.71 -1.31
CA VAL A 106 -1.17 -7.15 0.06
C VAL A 106 -2.46 -6.32 0.21
N ARG A 107 -3.10 -6.27 1.39
CA ARG A 107 -4.37 -5.55 1.63
C ARG A 107 -4.28 -4.02 1.46
N GLY A 108 -4.00 -3.56 0.24
CA GLY A 108 -4.12 -2.19 -0.20
C GLY A 108 -4.85 -2.17 -1.53
N ARG A 109 -6.05 -1.59 -1.58
CA ARG A 109 -6.70 -1.34 -2.87
C ARG A 109 -6.04 -0.13 -3.52
N CYS A 110 -5.82 -0.25 -4.81
CA CYS A 110 -5.23 0.74 -5.69
C CYS A 110 -6.34 1.60 -6.29
N TRP A 111 -6.24 2.92 -6.18
CA TRP A 111 -7.16 3.87 -6.81
C TRP A 111 -6.38 4.81 -7.72
N LYS A 112 -6.88 5.11 -8.92
CA LYS A 112 -6.24 6.07 -9.84
C LYS A 112 -6.71 7.48 -9.49
N VAL A 113 -5.77 8.39 -9.24
CA VAL A 113 -6.05 9.82 -9.09
C VAL A 113 -6.22 10.39 -10.50
N SER A 114 -7.46 10.63 -10.91
CA SER A 114 -7.76 11.40 -12.12
C SER A 114 -7.50 12.88 -11.85
N HIS A 115 -6.52 13.47 -12.51
CA HIS A 115 -6.43 14.92 -12.59
C HIS A 115 -7.48 15.39 -13.61
N SER A 116 -8.48 16.15 -13.18
CA SER A 116 -9.23 16.98 -14.13
C SER A 116 -8.29 18.11 -14.52
N SER A 117 -7.85 18.14 -15.77
CA SER A 117 -7.24 19.35 -16.34
C SER A 117 -8.22 20.49 -16.13
N VAL A 118 -7.78 21.52 -15.41
CA VAL A 118 -8.48 22.80 -15.36
C VAL A 118 -7.98 23.53 -16.59
N ASP A 119 -8.72 23.40 -17.71
CA ASP A 119 -8.61 24.33 -18.84
C ASP A 119 -9.32 25.64 -18.49
#